data_AF-A0A9D5VZU0-F1
#
_entry.id   AF-A0A9D5VZU0-F1
#
_cell.length_a   1.000
_cell.length_b   1.000
_cell.length_c   1.000
_cell.angle_alpha   90.00
_cell.angle_beta   90.00
_cell.angle_gamma   90.00
#
_symmetry.space_group_name_H-M   'P 1'
#
loop_
_entity.id
_entity.type
_entity.pdbx_description
1 polymer ?
#
loop_
_entity_poly.entity_id
_entity_poly.type
_entity_poly.pdbx_seq_one_letter_code
_entity_poly.pdbx_strand_id
1 'polypeptide(L)'
;MFSGTVTAFFSGINPGFNDVALNLGRAVCGNIKANIIYTISKDYYLLITPWYENSSNGQSNVGTLTFNGVPSTGVQEPNSTTNKYGINVGIRLDL
;
A
#
# COMPACT_ATOMS: atom_id res chain seq x y z
N MET A 1 0.59 -14.46 -2.21
CA MET A 1 1.78 -13.68 -2.60
C MET A 1 1.35 -12.71 -3.67
N PHE A 2 1.23 -11.44 -3.35
CA PHE A 2 0.83 -10.41 -4.30
C PHE A 2 2.10 -9.73 -4.84
N SER A 3 2.24 -9.64 -6.16
CA SER A 3 3.26 -8.84 -6.84
C SER A 3 2.59 -7.53 -7.28
N GLY A 4 3.07 -6.41 -6.77
CA GLY A 4 2.61 -5.08 -7.18
C GLY A 4 3.51 -4.49 -8.28
N THR A 5 3.02 -3.46 -8.95
CA THR A 5 3.81 -2.65 -9.88
C THR A 5 3.79 -1.20 -9.38
N VAL A 6 4.95 -0.55 -9.39
CA VAL A 6 5.07 0.89 -9.14
C VAL A 6 5.59 1.57 -10.40
N THR A 7 5.10 2.78 -10.68
CA THR A 7 5.62 3.60 -11.78
C THR A 7 6.30 4.82 -11.19
N ALA A 8 7.58 5.01 -11.52
CA ALA A 8 8.34 6.19 -11.17
C ALA A 8 8.26 7.21 -12.31
N PHE A 9 7.63 8.35 -12.06
CA PHE A 9 7.36 9.39 -13.05
C PHE A 9 8.50 10.41 -13.15
N PHE A 10 9.67 9.99 -13.64
CA PHE A 10 10.83 10.88 -13.81
C PHE A 10 10.60 11.96 -14.88
N SER A 11 9.76 11.69 -15.87
CA SER A 11 9.39 12.66 -16.91
C SER A 11 8.71 13.92 -16.34
N GLY A 12 8.03 13.78 -15.19
CA GLY A 12 7.41 14.89 -14.47
C GLY A 12 8.41 15.83 -13.79
N ILE A 13 9.63 15.35 -13.50
CA ILE A 13 10.72 16.16 -12.96
C ILE A 13 11.51 16.82 -14.09
N ASN A 14 11.82 16.05 -15.13
CA ASN A 14 12.46 16.55 -16.34
C ASN A 14 11.95 15.77 -17.56
N PRO A 15 11.35 16.45 -18.56
CA PRO A 15 10.77 15.80 -19.75
C PRO A 15 11.74 14.95 -20.57
N GLY A 16 13.06 15.15 -20.40
CA GLY A 16 14.07 14.31 -21.06
C GLY A 16 14.15 12.90 -20.47
N PHE A 17 13.69 12.65 -19.26
CA PHE A 17 13.66 11.30 -18.69
C PHE A 17 12.42 10.52 -19.12
N ASN A 18 12.56 9.19 -19.27
CA ASN A 18 11.41 8.28 -19.37
C ASN A 18 10.86 7.92 -17.99
N ASP A 19 9.58 7.55 -17.95
CA ASP A 19 9.00 6.90 -16.79
C ASP A 19 9.38 5.43 -16.74
N VAL A 20 9.54 4.90 -15.54
CA VAL A 20 10.02 3.54 -15.32
C VAL A 20 8.98 2.76 -14.52
N ALA A 21 8.46 1.69 -15.12
CA ALA A 21 7.63 0.71 -14.43
C ALA A 21 8.52 -0.35 -13.77
N LEU A 22 8.29 -0.59 -12.49
CA LEU A 22 9.05 -1.52 -11.66
C LEU A 22 8.09 -2.55 -11.04
N ASN A 23 8.41 -3.83 -11.20
CA ASN A 23 7.70 -4.92 -10.55
C ASN A 23 8.26 -5.11 -9.16
N LEU A 24 7.42 -4.89 -8.16
CA LEU A 24 7.79 -5.02 -6.75
C LEU A 24 8.08 -6.48 -6.41
N GLY A 25 9.05 -6.68 -5.52
CA GLY A 25 9.31 -7.98 -4.93
C GLY A 25 8.10 -8.48 -4.13
N ARG A 26 8.12 -9.77 -3.79
CA ARG A 26 7.00 -10.44 -3.10
C ARG A 26 6.57 -9.66 -1.86
N ALA A 27 5.27 -9.40 -1.76
CA ALA A 27 4.71 -8.74 -0.60
C ALA A 27 4.29 -9.73 0.49
N VAL A 28 4.59 -9.39 1.76
CA VAL A 28 4.05 -10.05 2.95
C VAL A 28 3.12 -9.06 3.63
N CYS A 29 1.85 -9.43 3.75
CA CYS A 29 0.84 -8.60 4.41
C CYS A 29 0.22 -9.35 5.59
N GLY A 30 0.16 -8.70 6.74
CA GLY A 30 -0.52 -9.16 7.94
C GLY A 30 -1.57 -8.14 8.36
N ASN A 31 -2.72 -8.62 8.81
CA ASN A 31 -3.77 -7.76 9.32
C ASN A 31 -4.38 -8.38 10.59
N ILE A 32 -4.52 -7.58 11.64
CA ILE A 32 -5.19 -7.95 12.88
C ILE A 32 -6.27 -6.92 13.19
N LYS A 33 -7.46 -7.40 13.56
CA LYS A 33 -8.62 -6.58 13.94
C LYS A 33 -9.26 -7.16 15.19
N ALA A 34 -9.78 -6.30 16.06
CA ALA A 34 -10.60 -6.72 17.21
C ALA A 34 -11.94 -6.01 17.13
N ASN A 35 -13.05 -6.75 17.15
CA ASN A 35 -14.39 -6.16 17.12
C ASN A 35 -14.92 -5.99 18.54
N ILE A 36 -15.27 -4.76 18.89
CA ILE A 36 -15.93 -4.41 20.15
C ILE A 36 -17.36 -4.01 19.80
N ILE A 37 -18.34 -4.73 20.35
CA ILE A 37 -19.76 -4.46 20.15
C ILE A 37 -20.33 -3.97 21.47
N TYR A 38 -20.92 -2.78 21.45
CA TYR A 38 -21.59 -2.18 22.59
C TYR A 38 -23.08 -2.03 22.29
N THR A 39 -23.92 -2.70 23.07
CA THR A 39 -25.37 -2.60 22.96
C THR A 39 -25.83 -1.27 23.55
N ILE A 40 -26.35 -0.36 22.71
CA ILE A 40 -26.93 0.91 23.15
C ILE A 40 -28.39 0.69 23.56
N SER A 41 -29.14 -0.06 22.76
CA SER A 41 -30.52 -0.46 23.07
C SER A 41 -30.84 -1.80 22.38
N LYS A 42 -32.09 -2.29 22.49
CA LYS A 42 -32.50 -3.59 21.93
C LYS A 42 -32.18 -3.75 20.44
N ASP A 43 -32.26 -2.63 19.71
CA ASP A 43 -32.18 -2.63 18.24
C ASP A 43 -30.94 -1.88 17.74
N TYR A 44 -30.14 -1.27 18.64
CA TYR A 44 -29.01 -0.41 18.28
C TYR A 44 -27.71 -0.86 18.95
N TYR A 45 -26.69 -1.08 18.14
CA TYR A 45 -25.36 -1.49 18.58
C TYR A 45 -24.30 -0.57 17.98
N LEU A 46 -23.34 -0.17 18.81
CA LEU A 46 -22.12 0.51 18.38
C LEU A 46 -21.04 -0.54 18.14
N LEU A 47 -20.42 -0.49 16.97
CA LEU A 47 -19.28 -1.33 16.60
C LEU A 47 -18.03 -0.46 16.55
N ILE A 48 -17.03 -0.83 17.33
CA ILE A 48 -15.71 -0.22 17.32
C ILE A 48 -14.71 -1.31 16.98
N THR A 49 -13.99 -1.15 15.88
CA THR A 49 -13.02 -2.13 15.40
C THR A 49 -11.66 -1.47 15.24
N PRO A 50 -10.81 -1.44 16.30
CA PRO A 50 -9.40 -1.15 16.13
C PRO A 50 -8.75 -2.21 15.23
N TRP A 51 -7.83 -1.75 14.40
CA TRP A 51 -7.09 -2.62 13.47
C TRP A 51 -5.66 -2.14 13.26
N TYR A 52 -4.81 -3.10 12.93
CA TYR A 52 -3.44 -2.90 12.50
C TYR A 52 -3.19 -3.72 11.24
N GLU A 53 -2.50 -3.10 10.29
CA GLU A 53 -2.06 -3.73 9.04
C GLU A 53 -0.57 -3.49 8.85
N ASN A 54 0.18 -4.56 8.65
CA ASN A 54 1.55 -4.53 8.19
C ASN A 54 1.58 -4.98 6.73
N SER A 55 2.29 -4.25 5.89
CA SER A 55 2.55 -4.63 4.51
C SER A 55 4.02 -4.37 4.20
N SER A 56 4.75 -5.41 3.81
CA SER A 56 6.13 -5.30 3.35
C SER A 56 6.18 -5.64 1.88
N ASN A 57 6.79 -4.77 1.08
CA ASN A 57 7.11 -5.00 -0.32
C ASN A 57 8.61 -5.31 -0.44
N GLY A 58 8.94 -6.41 -1.11
CA GLY A 58 10.32 -6.70 -1.47
C GLY A 58 10.85 -5.73 -2.53
N GLN A 59 12.17 -5.66 -2.63
CA GLN A 59 12.90 -4.89 -3.62
C GLN A 59 12.41 -5.24 -5.03
N SER A 60 12.26 -4.22 -5.88
CA SER A 60 11.82 -4.43 -7.26
C SER A 60 12.93 -5.02 -8.14
N ASN A 61 12.57 -5.36 -9.39
CA ASN A 61 13.58 -5.48 -10.44
C ASN A 61 14.25 -4.11 -10.71
N VAL A 62 15.40 -4.14 -11.39
CA VAL A 62 16.04 -2.93 -11.92
C VAL A 62 15.32 -2.52 -13.21
N GLY A 63 14.95 -1.25 -13.31
CA GLY A 63 14.50 -0.62 -14.54
C GLY A 63 15.57 0.31 -15.11
N THR A 64 15.56 0.54 -16.42
CA THR A 64 16.52 1.43 -17.08
C THR A 64 15.95 2.84 -17.20
N LEU A 65 16.63 3.79 -16.57
CA LEU A 65 16.39 5.22 -16.77
C LEU A 65 17.21 5.69 -17.98
N THR A 66 16.54 6.38 -18.88
CA THR A 66 17.08 6.97 -20.10
C THR A 66 16.86 8.48 -20.09
N PHE A 67 17.81 9.23 -20.62
CA PHE A 67 17.67 10.65 -20.88
C PHE A 67 17.71 10.88 -22.40
N ASN A 68 16.65 11.43 -22.97
CA ASN A 68 16.44 11.58 -24.42
C ASN A 68 16.70 10.26 -25.18
N GLY A 69 16.26 9.13 -24.62
CA GLY A 69 16.43 7.79 -25.20
C GLY A 69 17.82 7.18 -25.02
N VAL A 70 18.77 7.87 -24.40
CA VAL A 70 20.11 7.34 -24.08
C VAL A 70 20.12 6.76 -22.67
N PRO A 71 20.52 5.50 -22.46
CA PRO A 71 20.64 4.91 -21.12
C PRO A 71 21.53 5.76 -20.21
N SER A 72 20.99 6.13 -19.06
CA SER A 72 21.68 6.95 -18.06
C SER A 72 22.08 6.10 -16.85
N THR A 73 21.13 5.38 -16.25
CA THR A 73 21.39 4.57 -15.06
C THR A 73 20.30 3.51 -14.83
N GLY A 74 20.58 2.55 -13.95
CA GLY A 74 19.57 1.65 -13.39
C GLY A 74 18.88 2.27 -12.19
N VAL A 75 17.56 2.10 -12.10
CA VAL A 75 16.75 2.51 -10.95
C VAL A 75 16.00 1.31 -10.39
N GLN A 76 15.79 1.30 -9.07
CA GLN A 76 15.10 0.23 -8.38
C GLN A 76 14.34 0.80 -7.19
N GLU A 77 13.18 0.20 -6.90
CA GLU A 77 12.43 0.47 -5.67
C GLU A 77 13.05 -0.37 -4.55
N PRO A 78 13.49 0.24 -3.43
CA PRO A 78 14.06 -0.49 -2.32
C PRO A 78 13.00 -1.32 -1.58
N ASN A 79 13.45 -2.20 -0.70
CA ASN A 79 12.55 -2.85 0.26
C ASN A 79 11.81 -1.78 1.08
N SER A 80 10.49 -1.90 1.22
CA SER A 80 9.68 -0.98 2.01
C SER A 80 8.71 -1.73 2.90
N THR A 81 8.44 -1.17 4.08
CA THR A 81 7.47 -1.70 5.03
C THR A 81 6.55 -0.57 5.47
N THR A 82 5.25 -0.76 5.26
CA THR A 82 4.20 0.16 5.65
C THR A 82 3.41 -0.44 6.82
N ASN A 83 3.31 0.33 7.89
CA ASN A 83 2.49 0.03 9.06
C ASN A 83 1.30 0.99 9.08
N LYS A 84 0.08 0.45 9.10
CA LYS A 84 -1.15 1.22 9.19
C LYS A 84 -1.89 0.85 10.45
N TYR A 85 -2.46 1.84 11.10
CA TYR A 85 -3.27 1.70 12.30
C TYR A 85 -4.56 2.45 12.06
N GLY A 86 -5.66 1.94 12.58
CA GLY A 86 -6.93 2.64 12.47
C GLY A 86 -8.00 2.06 13.37
N ILE A 87 -9.14 2.74 13.37
CA ILE A 87 -10.34 2.34 14.08
C ILE A 87 -11.50 2.53 13.11
N ASN A 88 -12.27 1.47 12.88
CA ASN A 88 -13.55 1.59 12.21
C ASN A 88 -14.64 1.79 13.26
N VAL A 89 -15.53 2.75 13.04
CA VAL A 89 -16.68 2.99 13.90
C VAL A 89 -17.93 2.83 13.07
N GLY A 90 -18.89 2.03 13.54
CA GLY A 90 -20.14 1.76 12.85
C GLY A 90 -21.30 1.62 13.82
N ILE A 91 -22.52 1.77 13.29
CA ILE A 91 -23.76 1.49 14.01
C ILE A 91 -24.43 0.33 13.29
N ARG A 92 -24.85 -0.68 14.03
CA ARG A 92 -25.70 -1.76 13.54
C ARG A 92 -27.11 -1.55 14.09
N LEU A 93 -28.08 -1.58 13.19
CA LEU A 93 -29.49 -1.70 13.53
C LEU A 93 -29.95 -3.13 13.25
N ASP A 94 -30.60 -3.72 14.24
CA ASP A 94 -31.37 -4.95 14.05
C ASP A 94 -32.86 -4.53 14.01
N LEU A 95 -33.45 -4.52 12.81
CA LEU A 95 -34.87 -4.21 12.55
C LEU A 95 -35.71 -5.50 12.53
#